data_AF-A0A1A8M659-F1
#
_entry.id   AF-A0A1A8M659-F1
#
_cell.length_a   1.000
_cell.length_b   1.000
_cell.length_c   1.000
_cell.angle_alpha   90.00
_cell.angle_beta   90.00
_cell.angle_gamma   90.00
#
_symmetry.space_group_name_H-M   'P 1'
#
loop_
_entity.id
_entity.type
_entity.pdbx_description
1 polymer ?
#
loop_
_entity_poly.entity_id
_entity_poly.type
_entity_poly.pdbx_seq_one_letter_code
_entity_poly.pdbx_strand_id
1 'polypeptide(L)'
;FGRAGRPQFDRFGEGTIITTHDKLSHYLTLLTQQNPIESQFQNSLCDNLNAEIALGTVTNVEEAVRWLSYTYLYVRMRANPLVYGINHRALQTDPGLE
;
A
#
# COMPACT_ATOMS: atom_id res chain seq x y z
N PHE A 1 -6.72 16.57 -10.86
CA PHE A 1 -8.06 16.26 -11.40
C PHE A 1 -9.20 16.75 -10.52
N GLY A 2 -9.13 16.66 -9.18
CA GLY A 2 -10.19 17.14 -8.27
C GLY A 2 -10.45 18.66 -8.21
N ARG A 3 -10.05 19.42 -9.24
CA ARG A 3 -10.30 20.86 -9.40
C ARG A 3 -10.96 21.22 -10.75
N ALA A 4 -11.29 20.23 -11.57
CA ALA A 4 -12.02 20.46 -12.81
C ALA A 4 -13.50 20.74 -12.47
N GLY A 5 -13.97 21.94 -12.82
CA GLY A 5 -15.30 22.44 -12.47
C GLY A 5 -15.30 23.23 -11.15
N ARG A 6 -15.97 24.39 -11.14
CA ARG A 6 -16.14 25.20 -9.95
C ARG A 6 -17.40 24.75 -9.19
N PRO A 7 -17.26 24.38 -7.91
CA PRO A 7 -18.43 24.10 -7.08
C PRO A 7 -19.36 25.32 -7.11
N GLN A 8 -20.66 25.11 -7.37
CA GLN A 8 -21.74 26.11 -7.49
C GLN A 8 -21.92 26.82 -8.84
N PHE A 9 -20.93 26.87 -9.73
CA PHE A 9 -21.05 27.64 -10.99
C PHE A 9 -21.15 26.79 -12.24
N ASP A 10 -20.51 25.62 -12.27
CA ASP A 10 -20.43 24.78 -13.46
C ASP A 10 -21.26 23.50 -13.27
N ARG A 11 -22.01 23.07 -14.31
CA ARG A 11 -22.80 21.81 -14.28
C ARG A 11 -21.93 20.57 -14.47
N PHE A 12 -20.82 20.70 -15.20
CA PHE A 12 -19.84 19.64 -15.44
C PHE A 12 -18.43 20.25 -15.47
N GLY A 13 -17.45 19.50 -14.99
CA GLY A 13 -16.03 19.84 -15.10
C GLY A 13 -15.37 18.93 -16.11
N GLU A 14 -14.76 19.50 -17.16
CA GLU A 14 -13.99 18.75 -18.15
C GLU A 14 -12.49 18.93 -17.88
N GLY A 15 -11.73 17.84 -17.98
CA GLY A 15 -10.28 17.85 -17.81
C GLY A 15 -9.63 16.96 -18.86
N THR A 16 -8.75 17.52 -19.68
CA THR A 16 -7.99 16.77 -20.68
C THR A 16 -6.59 16.44 -20.17
N ILE A 17 -6.17 15.17 -20.31
CA ILE A 17 -4.79 14.74 -20.04
C ILE A 17 -4.11 14.47 -21.37
N ILE A 18 -2.98 15.13 -21.61
CA ILE A 18 -2.11 14.83 -22.76
C ILE A 18 -0.92 14.05 -22.21
N THR A 19 -0.75 12.82 -22.69
CA THR A 19 0.32 11.91 -22.25
C THR A 19 0.76 11.03 -23.42
N THR A 20 1.85 10.29 -23.21
CA THR A 20 2.38 9.32 -24.16
C THR A 20 1.56 8.02 -24.12
N HIS A 21 1.51 7.28 -25.23
CA HIS A 21 0.65 6.09 -25.36
C HIS A 21 0.95 5.00 -24.31
N ASP A 22 2.21 4.83 -23.92
CA ASP A 22 2.67 3.91 -22.88
C ASP A 22 2.07 4.22 -21.49
N LYS A 23 1.77 5.49 -21.21
CA LYS A 23 1.22 5.94 -19.91
C LYS A 23 -0.29 6.09 -19.91
N LEU A 24 -0.95 5.96 -21.07
CA LEU A 24 -2.39 6.10 -21.19
C LEU A 24 -3.15 5.16 -20.26
N SER A 25 -2.79 3.88 -20.24
CA SER A 25 -3.41 2.87 -19.38
C SER A 25 -3.22 3.18 -17.90
N HIS A 26 -2.05 3.68 -17.50
CA HIS A 26 -1.77 4.07 -16.12
C HIS A 26 -2.70 5.20 -15.65
N TYR A 27 -2.85 6.27 -16.46
CA TYR A 27 -3.74 7.38 -16.11
C TYR A 27 -5.22 7.01 -16.18
N LEU A 28 -5.63 6.16 -17.14
CA LEU A 28 -7.00 5.64 -17.18
C LEU A 28 -7.32 4.85 -15.91
N THR A 29 -6.48 3.88 -15.55
CA THR A 29 -6.60 3.11 -14.31
C THR A 29 -6.66 4.02 -13.09
N LEU A 30 -5.80 5.05 -13.00
CA LEU A 30 -5.81 6.00 -11.88
C LEU A 30 -7.14 6.77 -11.76
N LEU A 31 -7.81 7.06 -12.89
CA LEU A 31 -9.07 7.80 -12.92
C LEU A 31 -10.32 6.92 -12.74
N THR A 32 -10.31 5.72 -13.31
CA THR A 32 -11.50 4.85 -13.38
C THR A 32 -11.49 3.73 -12.36
N GLN A 33 -10.31 3.27 -11.94
CA GLN A 33 -10.17 2.15 -11.01
C GLN A 33 -9.76 2.69 -9.63
N GLN A 34 -10.49 2.26 -8.62
CA GLN A 34 -9.99 2.28 -7.24
C GLN A 34 -8.92 1.18 -7.14
N ASN A 35 -7.70 1.44 -7.62
CA ASN A 35 -6.61 0.54 -7.35
C ASN A 35 -6.49 0.41 -5.82
N PRO A 36 -6.52 -0.83 -5.28
CA PRO A 36 -6.29 -1.01 -3.86
C PRO A 36 -4.92 -0.42 -3.52
N ILE A 37 -4.87 0.42 -2.49
CA ILE A 37 -3.62 0.98 -2.00
C ILE A 37 -2.84 -0.16 -1.34
N GLU A 38 -1.67 -0.49 -1.88
CA GLU A 38 -0.80 -1.53 -1.37
C GLU A 38 0.43 -0.95 -0.68
N SER A 39 0.92 -1.64 0.35
CA SER A 39 2.13 -1.26 1.07
C SER A 39 3.39 -1.45 0.21
N GLN A 40 4.23 -0.41 0.12
CA GLN A 40 5.57 -0.46 -0.48
C GLN A 40 6.68 -0.68 0.58
N PHE A 41 6.29 -0.97 1.82
CA PHE A 41 7.20 -1.01 2.97
C PHE A 41 8.27 -2.11 2.89
N GLN A 42 8.02 -3.17 2.12
CA GLN A 42 8.94 -4.29 1.96
C GLN A 42 10.35 -3.85 1.51
N ASN A 43 10.46 -2.84 0.65
CA ASN A 43 11.73 -2.34 0.13
C ASN A 43 12.55 -1.58 1.18
N SER A 44 11.90 -1.01 2.19
CA SER A 44 12.54 -0.19 3.22
C SER A 44 12.50 -0.85 4.60
N LEU A 45 12.07 -2.12 4.68
CA LEU A 45 11.86 -2.81 5.94
C LEU A 45 13.14 -2.88 6.78
N CYS A 46 14.27 -3.21 6.16
CA CYS A 46 15.55 -3.32 6.85
C CYS A 46 15.98 -2.01 7.50
N ASP A 47 15.84 -0.89 6.79
CA ASP A 47 16.24 0.43 7.30
C ASP A 47 15.31 0.89 8.44
N ASN A 48 14.01 0.66 8.30
CA ASN A 48 13.04 1.03 9.33
C ASN A 48 13.20 0.14 10.59
N LEU A 49 13.43 -1.16 10.42
CA LEU A 49 13.70 -2.05 11.56
C LEU A 49 15.00 -1.65 12.27
N ASN A 50 16.05 -1.32 11.52
CA ASN A 50 17.31 -0.84 12.09
C ASN A 50 17.11 0.47 12.89
N ALA A 51 16.26 1.38 12.42
CA ALA A 51 15.93 2.60 13.14
C ALA A 51 15.24 2.31 14.49
N GLU A 52 14.30 1.36 14.53
CA GLU A 52 13.60 0.98 15.77
C GLU A 52 14.51 0.25 16.76
N ILE A 53 15.47 -0.53 16.25
CA ILE A 53 16.53 -1.13 17.09
C ILE A 53 17.42 -0.04 17.68
N ALA A 54 17.84 0.94 16.87
CA ALA A 54 18.68 2.05 17.32
C ALA A 54 17.97 2.96 18.34
N LEU A 55 16.64 3.11 18.22
CA LEU A 55 15.79 3.84 19.17
C LEU A 55 15.53 3.05 20.47
N GLY A 56 15.80 1.74 20.48
CA GLY A 56 15.54 0.86 21.62
C GLY A 56 14.08 0.42 21.74
N THR A 57 13.24 0.70 20.74
CA THR A 57 11.84 0.23 20.68
C THR A 57 11.78 -1.28 20.43
N VAL A 58 12.74 -1.81 19.66
CA VAL A 58 12.85 -3.23 19.33
C VAL A 58 14.20 -3.75 19.82
N THR A 59 14.18 -4.64 20.80
CA THR A 59 15.38 -5.19 21.44
C THR A 59 15.60 -6.68 21.16
N ASN A 60 14.56 -7.36 20.68
CA ASN A 60 14.57 -8.79 20.41
C ASN A 60 13.64 -9.15 19.23
N VAL A 61 13.69 -10.41 18.79
CA VAL A 61 12.94 -10.88 17.63
C VAL A 61 11.42 -10.84 17.87
N GLU A 62 10.96 -11.18 19.08
CA GLU A 62 9.53 -11.16 19.41
C GLU A 62 8.96 -9.73 19.34
N GLU A 63 9.72 -8.75 19.83
CA GLU A 63 9.38 -7.33 19.69
C GLU A 63 9.40 -6.86 18.22
N ALA A 64 10.31 -7.39 17.40
CA ALA A 64 10.33 -7.09 15.97
C ALA A 64 9.09 -7.61 15.24
N VAL A 65 8.64 -8.84 15.56
CA VAL A 65 7.40 -9.42 15.02
C VAL A 65 6.18 -8.60 15.48
N ARG A 66 6.13 -8.22 16.76
CA ARG A 66 5.07 -7.36 17.29
C ARG A 66 5.07 -5.98 16.65
N TRP A 67 6.23 -5.39 16.42
CA TRP A 67 6.35 -4.11 15.71
C TRP A 67 5.84 -4.21 14.27
N LEU A 68 6.19 -5.29 13.57
CA LEU A 68 5.71 -5.55 12.21
C LEU A 68 4.18 -5.64 12.14
N SER A 69 3.52 -6.21 13.16
CA SER A 69 2.06 -6.35 13.18
C SER A 69 1.32 -5.00 13.26
N TYR A 70 1.98 -3.94 13.74
CA TYR A 70 1.44 -2.58 13.75
C TYR A 70 1.56 -1.85 12.41
N THR A 71 2.31 -2.40 11.45
CA THR A 71 2.55 -1.74 10.17
C THR A 71 1.39 -1.92 9.19
N TYR A 72 1.28 -0.99 8.24
CA TYR A 72 0.34 -1.13 7.13
C TYR A 72 0.63 -2.37 6.25
N LEU A 73 1.90 -2.80 6.19
CA LEU A 73 2.31 -4.02 5.48
C LEU A 73 1.57 -5.24 6.03
N TYR A 74 1.53 -5.43 7.34
CA TYR A 74 0.84 -6.56 7.98
C TYR A 74 -0.66 -6.59 7.65
N VAL A 75 -1.33 -5.44 7.71
CA VAL A 75 -2.76 -5.33 7.35
C VAL A 75 -2.99 -5.74 5.90
N ARG A 76 -2.14 -5.27 4.97
CA ARG A 76 -2.26 -5.59 3.54
C ARG A 76 -1.90 -7.04 3.24
N MET A 77 -0.91 -7.63 3.91
CA MET A 77 -0.56 -9.05 3.79
C MET A 77 -1.72 -9.97 4.17
N ARG A 78 -2.51 -9.61 5.18
CA ARG A 78 -3.71 -10.38 5.57
C ARG A 78 -4.89 -10.17 4.63
N ALA A 79 -5.07 -8.95 4.14
CA ALA A 79 -6.19 -8.62 3.24
C ALA A 79 -5.98 -9.12 1.80
N ASN A 80 -4.73 -9.10 1.30
CA ASN A 80 -4.38 -9.49 -0.06
C ASN A 80 -3.04 -10.25 -0.11
N PRO A 81 -3.01 -11.49 0.42
CA PRO A 81 -1.77 -12.25 0.60
C PRO A 81 -1.03 -12.61 -0.69
N LEU A 82 -1.76 -12.81 -1.78
CA LEU A 82 -1.18 -13.20 -3.07
C LEU A 82 -0.23 -12.12 -3.62
N VAL A 83 -0.53 -10.85 -3.39
CA VAL A 83 0.33 -9.72 -3.82
C VAL A 83 1.66 -9.72 -3.07
N TYR A 84 1.69 -10.25 -1.86
CA TYR A 84 2.89 -10.36 -1.03
C TYR A 84 3.57 -11.74 -1.11
N GLY A 85 3.16 -12.59 -2.06
CA GLY A 85 3.76 -13.92 -2.26
C GLY A 85 3.35 -14.97 -1.21
N ILE A 86 2.32 -14.69 -0.41
CA ILE A 86 1.81 -15.62 0.60
C ILE A 86 0.74 -16.51 -0.04
N ASN A 87 1.00 -17.81 -0.11
CA ASN A 87 0.03 -18.78 -0.59
C ASN A 87 -1.15 -18.91 0.36
N HIS A 88 -2.36 -19.15 -0.16
CA HIS A 88 -3.56 -19.35 0.66
C HIS A 88 -3.41 -20.49 1.69
N ARG A 89 -2.60 -21.52 1.39
CA ARG A 89 -2.30 -22.60 2.34
C ARG A 89 -1.48 -22.10 3.53
N ALA A 90 -0.51 -21.21 3.30
CA ALA A 90 0.30 -20.65 4.37
C ALA A 90 -0.58 -19.86 5.35
N LEU A 91 -1.50 -19.05 4.83
CA LEU A 91 -2.44 -18.27 5.63
C LEU A 91 -3.49 -19.10 6.38
N GLN A 92 -3.86 -20.27 5.85
CA GLN A 92 -4.74 -21.21 6.56
C GLN A 92 -4.01 -21.93 7.71
N THR A 93 -2.70 -22.14 7.55
CA THR A 93 -1.87 -22.83 8.55
C THR A 93 -1.43 -21.86 9.64
N ASP A 94 -1.24 -20.60 9.28
CA ASP A 94 -0.90 -19.50 10.17
C ASP A 94 -1.73 -18.24 9.81
N PRO A 95 -2.90 -18.06 10.45
CA PRO A 95 -3.74 -16.88 10.24
C PRO A 95 -3.20 -15.61 10.92
N GLY A 96 -2.22 -15.75 11.82
CA GLY A 96 -1.57 -14.67 12.57
C GLY A 96 -0.40 -14.05 11.82
N LEU A 97 0.26 -14.81 10.94
CA LEU A 97 1.55 -14.47 10.32
C LEU A 97 2.61 -14.15 11.40
N GLU A 98 2.61 -14.92 12.50
CA GLU A 98 3.50 -14.75 13.67
C GLU A 98 4.48 -15.93 13.83
#